data_AF-A0A832SL48-F1
#
_entry.id   AF-A0A832SL48-F1
#
_cell.length_a   1.000
_cell.length_b   1.000
_cell.length_c   1.000
_cell.angle_alpha   90.00
_cell.angle_beta   90.00
_cell.angle_gamma   90.00
#
_symmetry.space_group_name_H-M   'P 1'
#
loop_
_entity.id
_entity.type
_entity.pdbx_description
1 polymer ?
#
loop_
_entity_poly.entity_id
_entity_poly.type
_entity_poly.pdbx_seq_one_letter_code
_entity_poly.pdbx_strand_id
1 'polypeptide(L)' 'VDVAPLRRVDMALKFIADSVKEATFSNPKPIEEHLAEQLILAANNDSNSPSVKKRHELERIAQASR' A
#
# COMPACT_ATOMS: atom_id res chain seq x y z
N VAL A 1 -5.13 -7.09 17.60
CA VAL A 1 -6.39 -6.33 17.73
C VAL A 1 -7.06 -6.31 16.37
N ASP A 2 -8.35 -6.61 16.29
CA ASP A 2 -9.06 -6.69 15.01
C ASP A 2 -9.34 -5.30 14.45
N VAL A 3 -9.19 -5.16 13.13
CA VAL A 3 -9.37 -3.88 12.43
C VAL A 3 -10.78 -3.83 11.84
N ALA A 4 -11.53 -2.78 12.18
CA ALA A 4 -12.87 -2.55 11.65
C ALA A 4 -12.88 -2.53 10.10
N PRO A 5 -13.91 -3.07 9.43
CA PRO A 5 -13.95 -3.16 7.96
C PRO A 5 -13.71 -1.84 7.23
N LEU A 6 -14.32 -0.75 7.71
CA LEU A 6 -14.12 0.59 7.15
C LEU A 6 -12.66 1.04 7.24
N ARG A 7 -12.03 0.81 8.40
CA ARG A 7 -10.64 1.17 8.64
C ARG A 7 -9.67 0.43 7.71
N ARG A 8 -10.00 -0.80 7.30
CA ARG A 8 -9.19 -1.57 6.33
C ARG A 8 -9.14 -0.87 4.97
N VAL A 9 -10.26 -0.31 4.52
CA VAL A 9 -10.34 0.44 3.26
C VAL A 9 -9.53 1.72 3.36
N ASP A 10 -9.69 2.48 4.45
CA ASP A 10 -8.94 3.72 4.67
C ASP A 10 -7.42 3.49 4.69
N MET A 11 -6.98 2.42 5.36
CA MET A 11 -5.57 2.06 5.42
C MET A 11 -5.03 1.66 4.04
N ALA A 12 -5.78 0.89 3.27
CA ALA A 12 -5.39 0.51 1.91
C ALA A 12 -5.21 1.74 1.01
N LEU A 13 -6.19 2.65 1.01
CA LEU A 13 -6.12 3.90 0.24
C LEU A 13 -4.94 4.76 0.68
N LYS A 14 -4.71 4.87 2.00
CA LYS A 14 -3.57 5.61 2.55
C LYS A 14 -2.23 5.03 2.09
N PHE A 15 -2.05 3.71 2.14
CA PHE A 15 -0.79 3.09 1.73
C PHE A 15 -0.51 3.23 0.24
N ILE A 16 -1.56 3.19 -0.60
CA ILE A 16 -1.43 3.46 -2.03
C ILE A 16 -0.99 4.92 -2.24
N ALA A 17 -1.70 5.89 -1.64
CA ALA A 17 -1.37 7.31 -1.78
C ALA A 17 0.06 7.64 -1.29
N ASP A 18 0.45 7.11 -0.12
CA ASP A 18 1.79 7.30 0.43
C ASP A 18 2.85 6.69 -0.51
N SER A 19 2.60 5.50 -1.08
CA SER A 19 3.54 4.86 -2.02
C SER A 19 3.69 5.61 -3.35
N VAL A 20 2.61 6.16 -3.89
CA VAL A 20 2.65 6.96 -5.13
C VAL A 20 3.38 8.28 -4.89
N LYS A 21 3.16 8.91 -3.74
CA LYS A 21 3.89 10.13 -3.34
C LYS A 21 5.39 9.86 -3.19
N GLU A 22 5.77 8.76 -2.54
CA GLU A 22 7.18 8.37 -2.38
C GLU A 22 7.85 8.06 -3.73
N ALA A 23 7.16 7.34 -4.63
CA ALA A 23 7.71 6.95 -5.93
C ALA A 23 7.86 8.13 -6.91
N THR A 24 6.95 9.11 -6.84
CA THR A 24 6.97 10.30 -7.71
C THR A 24 8.00 11.34 -7.27
N PHE A 25 8.44 11.29 -6.01
CA PHE A 25 9.43 12.22 -5.50
C PHE A 25 10.77 12.00 -6.22
N SER A 26 11.27 13.06 -6.89
CA SER A 26 12.54 13.03 -7.64
C SER A 26 12.57 12.06 -8.83
N ASN A 27 11.42 11.66 -9.38
CA ASN A 27 11.31 10.80 -10.56
C ASN A 27 10.73 11.59 -11.76
N PRO A 28 11.31 11.52 -12.97
CA PRO A 28 10.75 12.16 -14.16
C PRO A 28 9.45 11.52 -14.68
N LYS A 29 9.10 10.31 -14.21
CA LYS A 29 7.89 9.62 -14.62
C LYS A 29 6.63 10.29 -14.06
N PRO A 30 5.57 10.51 -14.86
CA PRO A 30 4.36 11.18 -14.41
C PRO A 30 3.61 10.37 -13.35
N ILE A 31 2.89 11.10 -12.48
CA ILE A 31 2.16 10.52 -11.33
C ILE A 31 1.10 9.51 -11.75
N GLU A 32 0.39 9.76 -12.85
CA GLU A 32 -0.61 8.85 -13.42
C GLU A 32 -0.03 7.47 -13.76
N GLU A 33 1.20 7.40 -14.28
CA GLU A 33 1.83 6.11 -14.60
C GLU A 33 2.22 5.35 -13.33
N HIS A 34 2.75 6.04 -12.32
CA HIS A 34 3.05 5.44 -11.02
C HIS A 34 1.79 4.94 -10.31
N LEU A 35 0.70 5.70 -10.40
CA LEU A 35 -0.59 5.31 -9.84
C LEU A 35 -1.15 4.08 -10.55
N ALA A 36 -1.12 4.04 -11.88
CA ALA A 36 -1.58 2.89 -12.66
C ALA A 36 -0.80 1.63 -12.30
N GLU A 37 0.52 1.70 -12.27
CA GLU A 37 1.37 0.56 -11.87
C GLU A 37 1.07 0.09 -10.45
N GLN A 38 0.91 1.02 -9.51
CA GLN A 38 0.57 0.64 -8.15
C GLN A 38 -0.79 -0.03 -8.04
N LEU A 39 -1.80 0.46 -8.74
CA LEU A 39 -3.12 -0.16 -8.75
C LEU A 39 -3.09 -1.57 -9.33
N ILE A 40 -2.35 -1.78 -10.43
CA ILE A 40 -2.21 -3.10 -11.06
C ILE A 40 -1.50 -4.08 -10.11
N LEU A 41 -0.39 -3.67 -9.49
CA LEU A 41 0.35 -4.52 -8.55
C LEU A 41 -0.47 -4.83 -7.29
N ALA A 42 -1.18 -3.84 -6.76
CA ALA A 42 -2.05 -4.02 -5.60
C ALA A 42 -3.24 -4.94 -5.91
N ALA A 43 -3.84 -4.83 -7.10
CA ALA A 43 -4.93 -5.71 -7.54
C ALA A 43 -4.48 -7.17 -7.71
N ASN A 44 -3.24 -7.37 -8.18
CA ASN A 44 -2.63 -8.70 -8.28
C ASN A 44 -2.13 -9.25 -6.94
N ASN A 45 -2.30 -8.50 -5.84
CA ASN A 45 -1.77 -8.83 -4.52
C ASN A 45 -0.26 -9.14 -4.57
N ASP A 46 0.46 -8.47 -5.47
CA ASP A 46 1.89 -8.71 -5.66
C ASP A 46 2.67 -8.16 -4.48
N SER A 47 3.54 -8.99 -3.92
CA SER A 47 4.54 -8.62 -2.92
C SER A 47 5.43 -7.45 -3.35
N ASN A 48 5.56 -7.15 -4.65
CA ASN A 48 6.29 -5.99 -5.15
C ASN A 48 5.59 -4.66 -4.87
N SER A 49 4.27 -4.65 -4.67
CA SER A 49 3.54 -3.43 -4.30
C SER A 49 3.96 -2.95 -2.90
N PRO A 50 4.49 -1.73 -2.76
CA PRO A 50 4.81 -1.15 -1.45
C PRO A 50 3.59 -1.09 -0.52
N SER A 51 2.40 -0.90 -1.09
CA SER A 51 1.13 -0.87 -0.33
C SER A 51 0.81 -2.24 0.29
N VAL A 52 1.02 -3.31 -0.48
CA VAL A 52 0.83 -4.71 -0.03
C VAL A 52 1.89 -5.09 1.01
N LYS A 53 3.15 -4.69 0.80
CA LYS A 53 4.23 -4.89 1.79
C LYS A 53 3.89 -4.26 3.15
N LYS A 54 3.47 -2.99 3.16
CA LYS A 54 3.06 -2.27 4.39
C LYS A 54 1.90 -2.97 5.11
N ARG A 55 0.92 -3.49 4.36
CA ARG A 55 -0.18 -4.28 4.96
C ARG A 55 0.35 -5.54 5.67
N HIS A 56 1.17 -6.34 4.98
CA HIS A 56 1.71 -7.57 5.54
C HIS A 56 2.64 -7.35 6.72
N GLU A 57 3.43 -6.27 6.70
CA GLU A 57 4.25 -5.87 7.83
C GLU A 57 3.41 -5.59 9.08
N LEU A 58 2.33 -4.81 8.93
CA LEU A 58 1.41 -4.52 10.04
C LEU A 58 0.71 -5.77 10.58
N GLU A 59 0.26 -6.65 9.69
CA GLU A 59 -0.35 -7.94 10.07
C GLU A 59 0.65 -8.80 10.85
N ARG A 60 1.90 -8.86 10.42
CA ARG A 60 2.98 -9.59 11.10
C ARG A 60 3.27 -9.03 12.50
N ILE A 61 3.34 -7.71 12.63
CA ILE A 61 3.56 -7.05 13.94
C ILE A 61 2.37 -7.31 14.87
N ALA A 62 1.15 -7.23 14.35
CA ALA A 62 -0.06 -7.49 15.12
C ALA A 62 -0.16 -8.95 15.59
N GLN A 63 0.33 -9.91 14.80
CA GLN A 63 0.45 -11.31 15.20
C GLN A 63 1.52 -11.54 16.27
N ALA A 64 2.68 -10.89 16.13
CA ALA A 64 3.78 -11.01 17.10
C ALA A 64 3.47 -10.36 18.45
N SER A 65 2.59 -9.36 18.45
CA SER A 65 2.18 -8.60 19.65
C SER A 65 0.88 -9.12 20.27
N ARG A 66 0.45 -10.34 19.92
CA ARG A 66 -0.79 -10.97 20.39
C ARG A 66 -0.58 -11.78 21.65
#